data_AF-A0A1D2QV56-F1
#
_entry.id   AF-A0A1D2QV56-F1
#
_cell.length_a   1.000
_cell.length_b   1.000
_cell.length_c   1.000
_cell.angle_alpha   90.00
_cell.angle_beta   90.00
_cell.angle_gamma   90.00
#
_symmetry.space_group_name_H-M   'P 1'
#
loop_
_entity.id
_entity.type
_entity.pdbx_description
1 polymer ?
#
loop_
_entity_poly.entity_id
_entity_poly.type
_entity_poly.pdbx_seq_one_letter_code
_entity_poly.pdbx_strand_id
1 'polypeptide(L)'
;MKTKNLRHLALVGLLLIGLIVISGCMGNETHTKLKYNNYSTEDCLNINSTFTVEKYGINGLTERDECIIEVAKNKKDISICDNMIQKNEFKAPYAPYYCVSIVVVEVKEPSYCSKYLSSDDANPCYASYAKATGDYSVCTEMKEGINRDACIKAGKQKGFKYDELSTEPIVENSKQKTEESESIIEKTVTEEKQDISICENASNSYDKNACISQVAIAKRDVSLCEKILGASPQKGYCIRGVAEVKQDASLCEKISSTETRDNCFLDVAEVKQDVSICEKMSDTGGIYGKDYCIRGVARRKQDASICEKISNKDRDFCIKDIAGIKKDISLCEKISDSGVKDGCIGLIASANQDVSICEEKTSDARGKDMCITIVAKENQNVSICEKVSDTELKKICVREAL
;
A
#
# COMPACT_ATOMS: atom_id res chain seq x y z
N MET A 1 -35.22 22.95 -74.07
CA MET A 1 -35.42 23.71 -72.81
C MET A 1 -35.71 22.74 -71.67
N LYS A 2 -34.78 22.52 -70.74
CA LYS A 2 -35.02 21.83 -69.44
C LYS A 2 -33.86 22.13 -68.47
N THR A 3 -33.90 23.30 -67.85
CA THR A 3 -32.91 23.74 -66.84
C THR A 3 -33.59 24.59 -65.75
N LYS A 4 -34.39 23.93 -64.89
CA LYS A 4 -34.83 24.47 -63.60
C LYS A 4 -34.89 23.34 -62.58
N ASN A 5 -33.78 23.14 -61.85
CA ASN A 5 -33.72 22.61 -60.49
C ASN A 5 -32.27 22.63 -59.97
N LEU A 6 -31.66 23.82 -59.94
CA LEU A 6 -30.32 24.03 -59.36
C LEU A 6 -30.24 25.34 -58.56
N ARG A 7 -31.30 25.64 -57.78
CA ARG A 7 -31.34 26.81 -56.86
C ARG A 7 -31.77 26.50 -55.42
N HIS A 8 -32.12 25.25 -55.10
CA HIS A 8 -32.47 24.85 -53.72
C HIS A 8 -31.39 24.09 -52.94
N LEU A 9 -30.26 23.70 -53.55
CA LEU A 9 -29.13 23.09 -52.82
C LEU A 9 -28.13 24.11 -52.23
N ALA A 10 -28.19 25.40 -52.62
CA ALA A 10 -27.24 26.42 -52.17
C ALA A 10 -27.69 27.22 -50.93
N LEU A 11 -28.90 26.99 -50.42
CA LEU A 11 -29.50 27.79 -49.33
C LEU A 11 -29.70 27.00 -48.01
N VAL A 12 -29.37 25.70 -47.99
CA VAL A 12 -29.29 24.88 -46.76
C VAL A 12 -27.84 24.75 -46.28
N GLY A 13 -26.85 25.01 -47.13
CA GLY A 13 -25.41 24.90 -46.82
C GLY A 13 -24.78 26.07 -46.06
N LEU A 14 -25.52 27.15 -45.76
CA LEU A 14 -24.99 28.37 -45.14
C LEU A 14 -25.66 28.75 -43.79
N LEU A 15 -26.50 27.87 -43.23
CA LEU A 15 -27.08 28.00 -41.89
C LEU A 15 -26.57 26.96 -40.88
N LEU A 16 -25.53 26.19 -41.23
CA LEU A 16 -24.89 25.19 -40.35
C LEU A 16 -23.40 25.45 -40.07
N ILE A 17 -22.86 26.59 -40.49
CA ILE A 17 -21.46 27.02 -40.22
C ILE A 17 -21.43 28.19 -39.20
N GLY A 18 -22.60 28.61 -38.68
CA GLY A 18 -22.75 29.78 -37.81
C GLY A 18 -22.95 29.51 -36.30
N LEU A 19 -22.81 28.27 -35.82
CA LEU A 19 -23.12 27.90 -34.42
C LEU A 19 -22.16 26.84 -33.80
N ILE A 20 -20.88 26.80 -34.23
CA ILE A 20 -19.85 25.96 -33.56
C ILE A 20 -18.58 26.79 -33.26
N VAL A 21 -18.77 27.94 -32.62
CA VAL A 21 -17.74 28.63 -31.81
C VAL A 21 -18.44 29.23 -30.59
N ILE A 22 -18.50 28.47 -29.50
CA ILE A 22 -18.64 28.82 -28.06
C ILE A 22 -19.09 27.51 -27.36
N SER A 23 -18.14 26.59 -27.24
CA SER A 23 -18.12 25.56 -26.20
C SER A 23 -16.66 25.45 -25.74
N GLY A 24 -16.16 26.59 -25.24
CA GLY A 24 -14.82 26.71 -24.71
C GLY A 24 -14.63 25.77 -23.52
N CYS A 25 -13.43 25.22 -23.42
CA CYS A 25 -13.01 24.25 -22.42
C CYS A 25 -13.46 24.61 -20.99
N MET A 26 -14.45 23.89 -20.47
CA MET A 26 -14.67 23.74 -19.02
C MET A 26 -14.32 22.32 -18.57
N GLY A 27 -13.18 21.83 -19.04
CA GLY A 27 -12.42 20.72 -18.47
C GLY A 27 -11.26 21.26 -17.63
N ASN A 28 -11.53 22.28 -16.80
CA ASN A 28 -10.52 22.93 -15.99
C ASN A 28 -10.40 22.17 -14.65
N GLU A 29 -9.85 20.96 -14.69
CA GLU A 29 -9.21 20.35 -13.51
C GLU A 29 -7.91 21.12 -13.21
N THR A 30 -8.09 22.39 -12.81
CA THR A 30 -7.13 23.00 -11.92
C THR A 30 -7.15 22.20 -10.63
N HIS A 31 -6.24 21.23 -10.54
CA HIS A 31 -5.57 20.89 -9.29
C HIS A 31 -4.88 22.14 -8.76
N THR A 32 -5.72 23.06 -8.27
CA THR A 32 -5.31 24.26 -7.58
C THR A 32 -4.66 23.74 -6.31
N LYS A 33 -3.33 23.70 -6.27
CA LYS A 33 -2.59 23.52 -5.02
C LYS A 33 -2.99 24.69 -4.13
N LEU A 34 -4.04 24.51 -3.33
CA LEU A 34 -4.44 25.43 -2.30
C LEU A 34 -3.23 25.60 -1.39
N LYS A 35 -2.68 26.82 -1.37
CA LYS A 35 -1.57 27.15 -0.48
C LYS A 35 -2.16 27.35 0.91
N TYR A 36 -2.25 26.26 1.67
CA TYR A 36 -2.76 26.26 3.04
C TYR A 36 -1.94 27.12 4.02
N ASN A 37 -0.78 27.65 3.60
CA ASN A 37 0.13 28.49 4.38
C ASN A 37 -0.50 29.72 5.07
N ASN A 38 -1.67 30.17 4.62
CA ASN A 38 -2.39 31.33 5.19
C ASN A 38 -3.60 30.95 6.07
N TYR A 39 -3.92 29.67 6.21
CA TYR A 39 -5.10 29.21 6.95
C TYR A 39 -4.78 29.10 8.45
N SER A 40 -5.71 29.53 9.29
CA SER A 40 -5.75 29.12 10.69
C SER A 40 -6.29 27.68 10.80
N THR A 41 -6.12 27.07 11.97
CA THR A 41 -6.75 25.78 12.27
C THR A 41 -8.28 25.88 12.16
N GLU A 42 -8.86 27.00 12.63
CA GLU A 42 -10.30 27.28 12.54
C GLU A 42 -10.79 27.33 11.08
N ASP A 43 -10.00 27.93 10.18
CA ASP A 43 -10.34 27.98 8.75
C ASP A 43 -10.34 26.57 8.13
N CYS A 44 -9.40 25.70 8.52
CA CYS A 44 -9.37 24.31 8.08
C CYS A 44 -10.57 23.49 8.62
N LEU A 45 -11.03 23.77 9.84
CA LEU A 45 -12.17 23.06 10.43
C LEU A 45 -13.48 23.26 9.66
N ASN A 46 -13.60 24.37 8.92
CA ASN A 46 -14.76 24.71 8.10
C ASN A 46 -14.73 24.09 6.69
N ILE A 47 -13.66 23.37 6.31
CA ILE A 47 -13.55 22.69 5.01
C ILE A 47 -14.35 21.38 5.06
N ASN A 48 -15.30 21.22 4.13
CA ASN A 48 -16.21 20.06 4.06
C ASN A 48 -16.00 19.15 2.82
N SER A 49 -15.02 19.45 1.98
CA SER A 49 -14.71 18.74 0.74
C SER A 49 -13.80 17.52 0.94
N THR A 50 -13.91 16.55 0.04
CA THR A 50 -13.14 15.30 0.00
C THR A 50 -12.27 15.27 -1.25
N PHE A 51 -10.97 15.03 -1.08
CA PHE A 51 -9.97 15.01 -2.14
C PHE A 51 -9.07 13.77 -2.00
N THR A 52 -8.07 13.61 -2.88
CA THR A 52 -7.19 12.44 -2.91
C THR A 52 -5.73 12.86 -3.12
N VAL A 53 -4.84 12.49 -2.20
CA VAL A 53 -3.42 12.91 -2.22
C VAL A 53 -2.50 11.84 -2.79
N GLU A 54 -2.19 11.93 -4.08
CA GLU A 54 -1.16 11.07 -4.69
C GLU A 54 0.25 11.34 -4.13
N LYS A 55 0.55 12.58 -3.75
CA LYS A 55 1.93 13.06 -3.45
C LYS A 55 2.67 12.27 -2.35
N TYR A 56 1.96 11.72 -1.39
CA TYR A 56 2.55 10.91 -0.30
C TYR A 56 2.16 9.43 -0.39
N GLY A 57 1.42 9.01 -1.42
CA GLY A 57 0.83 7.66 -1.52
C GLY A 57 -0.24 7.37 -0.45
N ILE A 58 -0.81 8.40 0.17
CA ILE A 58 -1.79 8.27 1.25
C ILE A 58 -3.20 8.39 0.67
N ASN A 59 -3.81 7.23 0.41
CA ASN A 59 -5.23 7.17 0.04
C ASN A 59 -6.10 7.43 1.27
N GLY A 60 -7.11 8.31 1.14
CA GLY A 60 -8.20 8.47 2.11
C GLY A 60 -8.13 9.67 3.07
N LEU A 61 -7.16 10.58 2.95
CA LEU A 61 -7.22 11.89 3.63
C LEU A 61 -8.31 12.78 3.00
N THR A 62 -8.98 13.61 3.79
CA THR A 62 -9.86 14.68 3.29
C THR A 62 -9.13 16.02 3.18
N GLU A 63 -9.67 16.99 2.44
CA GLU A 63 -9.05 18.34 2.31
C GLU A 63 -8.90 19.03 3.67
N ARG A 64 -9.83 18.75 4.61
CA ARG A 64 -9.74 19.19 6.01
C ARG A 64 -8.52 18.58 6.70
N ASP A 65 -8.31 17.27 6.56
CA ASP A 65 -7.16 16.60 7.17
C ASP A 65 -5.84 17.14 6.59
N GLU A 66 -5.76 17.35 5.26
CA GLU A 66 -4.62 17.96 4.58
C GLU A 66 -4.31 19.38 5.05
N CYS A 67 -5.34 20.25 5.10
CA CYS A 67 -5.19 21.63 5.57
C CYS A 67 -4.62 21.68 6.98
N ILE A 68 -5.15 20.83 7.88
CA ILE A 68 -4.71 20.75 9.27
C ILE A 68 -3.27 20.25 9.38
N ILE A 69 -2.89 19.22 8.62
CA ILE A 69 -1.52 18.71 8.55
C ILE A 69 -0.55 19.80 8.06
N GLU A 70 -0.90 20.52 6.99
CA GLU A 70 -0.05 21.55 6.42
C GLU A 70 0.03 22.80 7.31
N VAL A 71 -1.02 23.14 8.07
CA VAL A 71 -0.98 24.19 9.11
C VAL A 71 -0.12 23.78 10.30
N ALA A 72 -0.26 22.54 10.80
CA ALA A 72 0.57 22.00 11.89
C ALA A 72 2.06 22.02 11.51
N LYS A 73 2.37 21.56 10.30
CA LYS A 73 3.71 21.57 9.69
C LYS A 73 4.27 22.98 9.54
N ASN A 74 3.52 23.91 8.93
CA ASN A 74 3.97 25.29 8.72
C ASN A 74 4.20 26.04 10.05
N LYS A 75 3.38 25.79 11.07
CA LYS A 75 3.55 26.36 12.41
C LYS A 75 4.61 25.64 13.26
N LYS A 76 5.07 24.47 12.84
CA LYS A 76 5.95 23.57 13.63
C LYS A 76 5.35 23.22 14.99
N ASP A 77 4.03 23.11 15.05
CA ASP A 77 3.24 22.93 16.27
C ASP A 77 2.47 21.61 16.22
N ILE A 78 3.03 20.59 16.89
CA ILE A 78 2.44 19.27 16.97
C ILE A 78 1.21 19.20 17.88
N SER A 79 0.98 20.21 18.74
CA SER A 79 -0.24 20.25 19.55
C SER A 79 -1.49 20.34 18.67
N ILE A 80 -1.36 20.85 17.45
CA ILE A 80 -2.45 20.85 16.44
C ILE A 80 -2.83 19.42 16.05
N CYS A 81 -1.87 18.50 15.90
CA CYS A 81 -2.17 17.08 15.67
C CYS A 81 -2.81 16.46 16.93
N ASP A 82 -2.21 16.66 18.10
CA ASP A 82 -2.69 16.10 19.38
C ASP A 82 -4.14 16.51 19.71
N ASN A 83 -4.46 17.81 19.62
CA ASN A 83 -5.81 18.32 19.84
C ASN A 83 -6.85 17.66 18.91
N MET A 84 -6.46 17.33 17.67
CA MET A 84 -7.35 16.67 16.70
C MET A 84 -7.53 15.18 17.01
N ILE A 85 -6.50 14.52 17.54
CA ILE A 85 -6.56 13.13 18.05
C ILE A 85 -7.51 13.07 19.24
N GLN A 86 -7.32 13.93 20.24
CA GLN A 86 -8.11 13.93 21.48
C GLN A 86 -9.60 14.21 21.23
N LYS A 87 -9.93 15.05 20.25
CA LYS A 87 -11.32 15.32 19.87
C LYS A 87 -11.92 14.32 18.87
N ASN A 88 -11.14 13.34 18.41
CA ASN A 88 -11.52 12.39 17.35
C ASN A 88 -12.08 13.09 16.10
N GLU A 89 -11.45 14.20 15.70
CA GLU A 89 -11.97 15.10 14.67
C GLU A 89 -11.54 14.72 13.23
N PHE A 90 -10.54 13.85 13.11
CA PHE A 90 -10.08 13.29 11.83
C PHE A 90 -11.13 12.35 11.22
N LYS A 91 -11.42 12.52 9.93
CA LYS A 91 -12.37 11.62 9.21
C LYS A 91 -11.73 10.29 8.80
N ALA A 92 -10.42 10.29 8.57
CA ALA A 92 -9.66 9.10 8.21
C ALA A 92 -8.96 8.49 9.44
N PRO A 93 -9.07 7.17 9.69
CA PRO A 93 -8.53 6.55 10.92
C PRO A 93 -7.00 6.69 11.07
N TYR A 94 -6.28 6.89 9.97
CA TYR A 94 -4.81 7.03 9.97
C TYR A 94 -4.32 8.49 9.90
N ALA A 95 -5.19 9.48 9.73
CA ALA A 95 -4.78 10.88 9.69
C ALA A 95 -4.06 11.39 10.97
N PRO A 96 -4.43 10.95 12.21
CA PRO A 96 -3.61 11.11 13.42
C PRO A 96 -2.12 10.83 13.21
N TYR A 97 -1.85 9.63 12.72
CA TYR A 97 -0.51 9.07 12.52
C TYR A 97 0.26 9.87 11.46
N TYR A 98 -0.39 10.23 10.35
CA TYR A 98 0.23 11.02 9.29
C TYR A 98 0.55 12.45 9.73
N CYS A 99 -0.34 13.09 10.50
CA CYS A 99 -0.10 14.42 11.06
C CYS A 99 1.15 14.44 11.93
N VAL A 100 1.22 13.53 12.91
CA VAL A 100 2.40 13.39 13.78
C VAL A 100 3.65 13.12 12.93
N SER A 101 3.64 12.10 12.07
CA SER A 101 4.81 11.70 11.28
C SER A 101 5.36 12.82 10.38
N ILE A 102 4.49 13.63 9.76
CA ILE A 102 4.87 14.75 8.90
C ILE A 102 5.46 15.90 9.73
N VAL A 103 4.83 16.24 10.86
CA VAL A 103 5.32 17.33 11.73
C VAL A 103 6.65 16.95 12.37
N VAL A 104 6.80 15.72 12.87
CA VAL A 104 8.05 15.19 13.48
C VAL A 104 9.26 15.41 12.56
N VAL A 105 9.12 15.14 11.25
CA VAL A 105 10.19 15.35 10.25
C VAL A 105 10.53 16.84 10.09
N GLU A 106 9.54 17.72 10.03
CA GLU A 106 9.73 19.16 9.80
C GLU A 106 10.31 19.88 11.03
N VAL A 107 9.98 19.42 12.25
CA VAL A 107 10.51 19.99 13.51
C VAL A 107 11.82 19.35 13.95
N LYS A 108 12.16 18.16 13.42
CA LYS A 108 13.35 17.36 13.76
C LYS A 108 13.39 16.79 15.19
N GLU A 109 12.21 16.53 15.79
CA GLU A 109 12.07 16.02 17.16
C GLU A 109 11.45 14.61 17.18
N PRO A 110 12.23 13.52 17.01
CA PRO A 110 11.70 12.16 16.90
C PRO A 110 11.03 11.66 18.19
N SER A 111 11.35 12.26 19.34
CA SER A 111 10.69 12.00 20.63
C SER A 111 9.16 12.18 20.59
N TYR A 112 8.66 12.95 19.62
CA TYR A 112 7.23 13.14 19.41
C TYR A 112 6.50 11.90 18.89
N CYS A 113 7.18 10.95 18.24
CA CYS A 113 6.56 9.70 17.80
C CYS A 113 6.04 8.88 19.00
N SER A 114 6.86 8.64 20.03
CA SER A 114 6.44 7.90 21.23
C SER A 114 5.58 8.71 22.20
N LYS A 115 5.63 10.05 22.13
CA LYS A 115 4.81 10.93 22.99
C LYS A 115 3.33 10.96 22.58
N TYR A 116 3.03 10.92 21.28
CA TYR A 116 1.68 11.17 20.75
C TYR A 116 1.01 9.96 20.07
N LEU A 117 1.74 8.85 19.89
CA LEU A 117 1.24 7.64 19.24
C LEU A 117 1.32 6.45 20.20
N SER A 118 0.53 5.40 19.94
CA SER A 118 0.67 4.12 20.65
C SER A 118 2.04 3.49 20.35
N SER A 119 2.46 2.49 21.14
CA SER A 119 3.73 1.78 20.91
C SER A 119 3.83 1.16 19.51
N ASP A 120 2.69 0.82 18.92
CA ASP A 120 2.62 0.09 17.66
C ASP A 120 2.56 1.07 16.47
N ASP A 121 1.95 2.25 16.67
CA ASP A 121 1.88 3.36 15.71
C ASP A 121 3.15 4.24 15.70
N ALA A 122 3.90 4.29 16.81
CA ALA A 122 5.16 5.03 16.89
C ALA A 122 6.24 4.46 15.95
N ASN A 123 6.24 3.14 15.71
CA ASN A 123 7.21 2.47 14.86
C ASN A 123 7.22 3.00 13.41
N PRO A 124 6.09 3.03 12.68
CA PRO A 124 6.04 3.65 11.36
C PRO A 124 6.44 5.15 11.35
N CYS A 125 6.20 5.89 12.44
CA CYS A 125 6.58 7.30 12.57
C CYS A 125 8.11 7.46 12.64
N TYR A 126 8.79 6.67 13.47
CA TYR A 126 10.26 6.62 13.53
C TYR A 126 10.88 6.19 12.19
N ALA A 127 10.31 5.18 11.53
CA ALA A 127 10.78 4.74 10.21
C ALA A 127 10.62 5.84 9.14
N SER A 128 9.52 6.61 9.20
CA SER A 128 9.29 7.76 8.33
C SER A 128 10.30 8.88 8.59
N TYR A 129 10.62 9.14 9.88
CA TYR A 129 11.65 10.08 10.27
C TYR A 129 13.03 9.70 9.73
N ALA A 130 13.51 8.50 10.08
CA ALA A 130 14.83 8.00 9.67
C ALA A 130 15.03 8.06 8.15
N LYS A 131 14.00 7.68 7.39
CA LYS A 131 14.02 7.75 5.91
C LYS A 131 14.12 9.18 5.38
N ALA A 132 13.42 10.13 5.99
CA ALA A 132 13.34 11.52 5.52
C ALA A 132 14.54 12.38 5.94
N THR A 133 15.06 12.18 7.15
CA THR A 133 16.18 12.96 7.70
C THR A 133 17.54 12.32 7.44
N GLY A 134 17.59 11.02 7.20
CA GLY A 134 18.83 10.23 7.19
C GLY A 134 19.36 9.92 8.60
N ASP A 135 18.66 10.34 9.66
CA ASP A 135 19.00 10.01 11.04
C ASP A 135 18.41 8.64 11.41
N TYR A 136 19.21 7.61 11.15
CA TYR A 136 18.86 6.22 11.44
C TYR A 136 19.11 5.82 12.90
N SER A 137 19.57 6.74 13.77
CA SER A 137 19.69 6.46 15.21
C SER A 137 18.32 6.10 15.81
N VAL A 138 17.26 6.81 15.41
CA VAL A 138 15.89 6.66 15.93
C VAL A 138 15.29 5.26 15.74
N CYS A 139 15.90 4.41 14.90
CA CYS A 139 15.50 3.00 14.82
C CYS A 139 15.73 2.24 16.15
N THR A 140 16.54 2.76 17.09
CA THR A 140 16.69 2.18 18.43
C THR A 140 15.48 2.42 19.32
N GLU A 141 14.79 3.54 19.14
CA GLU A 141 13.57 3.92 19.88
C GLU A 141 12.33 3.10 19.48
N MET A 142 12.45 2.35 18.38
CA MET A 142 11.40 1.49 17.88
C MET A 142 11.28 0.20 18.70
N LYS A 143 10.03 -0.20 18.99
CA LYS A 143 9.69 -1.53 19.53
C LYS A 143 10.11 -2.63 18.54
N GLU A 144 10.52 -3.78 19.05
CA GLU A 144 10.97 -4.91 18.24
C GLU A 144 9.93 -5.38 17.20
N GLY A 145 10.41 -5.81 16.03
CA GLY A 145 9.58 -6.29 14.93
C GLY A 145 9.98 -5.71 13.56
N ILE A 146 9.29 -6.18 12.52
CA ILE A 146 9.62 -6.00 11.09
C ILE A 146 9.99 -4.55 10.71
N ASN A 147 9.27 -3.56 11.23
CA ASN A 147 9.53 -2.14 10.93
C ASN A 147 10.89 -1.67 11.48
N ARG A 148 11.29 -2.13 12.67
CA ARG A 148 12.57 -1.81 13.30
C ARG A 148 13.71 -2.44 12.51
N ASP A 149 13.57 -3.71 12.16
CA ASP A 149 14.60 -4.45 11.42
C ASP A 149 14.81 -3.87 10.02
N ALA A 150 13.71 -3.46 9.34
CA ALA A 150 13.77 -2.73 8.09
C ALA A 150 14.46 -1.36 8.22
N CYS A 151 14.15 -0.61 9.29
CA CYS A 151 14.79 0.68 9.60
C CYS A 151 16.31 0.51 9.82
N ILE A 152 16.72 -0.44 10.67
CA ILE A 152 18.13 -0.76 10.96
C ILE A 152 18.87 -1.24 9.71
N LYS A 153 18.24 -2.10 8.90
CA LYS A 153 18.82 -2.58 7.64
C LYS A 153 19.07 -1.44 6.65
N ALA A 154 18.10 -0.53 6.50
CA ALA A 154 18.25 0.65 5.64
C ALA A 154 19.34 1.61 6.14
N GLY A 155 19.46 1.80 7.47
CA GLY A 155 20.55 2.56 8.07
C GLY A 155 21.92 1.96 7.75
N LYS A 156 22.10 0.65 7.98
CA LYS A 156 23.33 -0.08 7.65
C LYS A 156 23.69 0.02 6.16
N GLN A 157 22.72 -0.06 5.26
CA GLN A 157 22.93 0.12 3.81
C GLN A 157 23.43 1.53 3.45
N LYS A 158 23.07 2.56 4.21
CA LYS A 158 23.59 3.93 4.05
C LYS A 158 24.86 4.21 4.87
N GLY A 159 25.52 3.17 5.39
CA GLY A 159 26.74 3.30 6.18
C GLY A 159 26.54 3.83 7.60
N PHE A 160 25.29 3.90 8.08
CA PHE A 160 25.03 4.28 9.47
C PHE A 160 25.56 3.20 10.40
N LYS A 161 26.50 3.59 11.27
CA LYS A 161 27.02 2.73 12.32
C LYS A 161 26.09 2.81 13.52
N TYR A 162 25.39 1.72 13.76
CA TYR A 162 24.90 1.41 15.10
C TYR A 162 26.13 0.96 15.89
N ASP A 163 26.85 1.92 16.45
CA ASP A 163 27.82 1.65 17.52
C ASP A 163 27.08 0.97 18.70
N GLU A 164 27.82 0.35 19.64
CA GLU A 164 27.30 -0.55 20.70
C GLU A 164 26.48 0.15 21.81
N LEU A 165 25.52 0.99 21.40
CA LEU A 165 24.55 1.69 22.24
C LEU A 165 23.65 0.66 22.94
N SER A 166 23.95 0.46 24.23
CA SER A 166 23.24 -0.39 25.17
C SER A 166 22.91 -1.80 24.66
N THR A 167 23.91 -2.49 24.10
CA THR A 167 24.08 -3.88 24.52
C THR A 167 24.70 -3.87 25.91
N GLU A 168 23.88 -3.70 26.96
CA GLU A 168 24.08 -4.55 28.15
C GLU A 168 24.26 -5.97 27.61
N PRO A 169 25.24 -6.75 28.13
CA PRO A 169 25.75 -7.90 27.42
C PRO A 169 24.60 -8.75 26.89
N ILE A 170 24.51 -8.77 25.56
CA ILE A 170 24.03 -9.93 24.83
C ILE A 170 24.96 -11.05 25.27
N VAL A 171 24.60 -11.66 26.40
CA VAL A 171 24.97 -13.04 26.70
C VAL A 171 24.67 -13.81 25.42
N GLU A 172 25.56 -14.67 24.96
CA GLU A 172 25.37 -15.40 23.69
C GLU A 172 24.03 -16.16 23.62
N ASN A 173 23.46 -16.45 24.80
CA ASN A 173 22.03 -16.65 25.05
C ASN A 173 21.05 -15.77 24.25
N SER A 174 21.42 -14.61 23.65
CA SER A 174 20.49 -13.75 22.90
C SER A 174 20.50 -13.97 21.38
N LYS A 175 21.63 -14.33 20.75
CA LYS A 175 21.57 -14.99 19.43
C LYS A 175 20.85 -16.33 19.59
N GLN A 176 21.14 -17.03 20.69
CA GLN A 176 20.38 -18.15 21.19
C GLN A 176 19.00 -17.78 21.80
N LYS A 177 18.42 -16.58 21.61
CA LYS A 177 17.04 -16.24 22.09
C LYS A 177 16.18 -15.50 21.08
N THR A 178 16.74 -15.08 19.95
CA THR A 178 16.02 -15.19 18.66
C THR A 178 16.16 -16.61 18.12
N GLU A 179 17.33 -17.24 18.14
CA GLU A 179 17.47 -18.70 17.92
C GLU A 179 17.05 -19.55 19.15
N GLU A 180 16.40 -18.99 20.20
CA GLU A 180 15.48 -19.75 21.08
C GLU A 180 14.07 -19.15 21.10
N SER A 181 13.73 -17.94 20.66
CA SER A 181 12.31 -17.60 20.46
C SER A 181 11.83 -18.19 19.14
N GLU A 182 12.53 -17.91 18.04
CA GLU A 182 12.35 -18.57 16.75
C GLU A 182 12.76 -20.04 16.82
N SER A 183 13.82 -20.49 17.51
CA SER A 183 14.05 -21.95 17.66
C SER A 183 13.31 -22.65 18.81
N ILE A 184 12.65 -21.98 19.75
CA ILE A 184 11.53 -22.63 20.50
C ILE A 184 10.31 -22.68 19.58
N ILE A 185 10.07 -21.72 18.69
CA ILE A 185 8.98 -21.80 17.72
C ILE A 185 9.29 -22.80 16.57
N GLU A 186 10.56 -23.08 16.26
CA GLU A 186 10.97 -23.93 15.11
C GLU A 186 11.48 -25.31 15.57
N LYS A 187 12.25 -25.44 16.68
CA LYS A 187 12.53 -26.77 17.28
C LYS A 187 11.33 -27.35 18.02
N THR A 188 10.48 -26.53 18.68
CA THR A 188 9.26 -27.07 19.33
C THR A 188 8.09 -27.25 18.35
N VAL A 189 8.28 -26.93 17.06
CA VAL A 189 7.43 -27.39 15.94
C VAL A 189 8.03 -28.63 15.25
N THR A 190 8.90 -29.39 15.94
CA THR A 190 9.01 -30.83 15.67
C THR A 190 7.72 -31.54 16.10
N GLU A 191 7.23 -32.48 15.28
CA GLU A 191 5.83 -32.95 15.29
C GLU A 191 5.37 -33.69 16.57
N GLU A 192 6.27 -33.96 17.52
CA GLU A 192 5.95 -34.70 18.74
C GLU A 192 5.53 -33.81 19.91
N LYS A 193 4.21 -33.61 20.02
CA LYS A 193 3.48 -33.37 21.29
C LYS A 193 3.63 -31.98 21.94
N GLN A 194 3.34 -30.90 21.20
CA GLN A 194 2.91 -29.63 21.82
C GLN A 194 1.58 -29.81 22.56
N ASP A 195 1.59 -30.23 23.83
CA ASP A 195 0.37 -30.24 24.65
C ASP A 195 -0.11 -28.80 24.91
N ILE A 196 -1.43 -28.58 24.87
CA ILE A 196 -2.04 -27.26 25.06
C ILE A 196 -1.90 -26.76 26.51
N SER A 197 -1.60 -27.66 27.46
CA SER A 197 -1.29 -27.34 28.86
C SER A 197 -0.13 -26.34 28.99
N ILE A 198 0.80 -26.26 28.04
CA ILE A 198 1.88 -25.25 28.05
C ILE A 198 1.33 -23.81 28.07
N CYS A 199 0.16 -23.59 27.46
CA CYS A 199 -0.49 -22.29 27.40
C CYS A 199 -1.20 -21.90 28.70
N GLU A 200 -1.28 -22.79 29.69
CA GLU A 200 -1.88 -22.48 31.00
C GLU A 200 -1.00 -21.58 31.87
N ASN A 201 0.32 -21.61 31.64
CA ASN A 201 1.32 -20.80 32.35
C ASN A 201 1.46 -19.36 31.82
N ALA A 202 0.71 -19.00 30.78
CA ALA A 202 0.79 -17.68 30.16
C ALA A 202 0.30 -16.57 31.11
N SER A 203 1.02 -15.44 31.15
CA SER A 203 0.87 -14.39 32.17
C SER A 203 -0.50 -13.70 32.19
N ASN A 204 -1.15 -13.64 31.02
CA ASN A 204 -2.41 -12.95 30.78
C ASN A 204 -3.23 -13.66 29.69
N SER A 205 -4.48 -13.22 29.50
CA SER A 205 -5.41 -13.84 28.55
C SER A 205 -5.03 -13.65 27.08
N TYR A 206 -4.30 -12.59 26.73
CA TYR A 206 -3.82 -12.34 25.37
C TYR A 206 -2.71 -13.33 25.00
N ASP A 207 -1.67 -13.44 25.83
CA ASP A 207 -0.57 -14.40 25.66
C ASP A 207 -1.11 -15.83 25.58
N LYS A 208 -2.07 -16.17 26.46
CA LYS A 208 -2.74 -17.48 26.49
C LYS A 208 -3.46 -17.78 25.17
N ASN A 209 -4.26 -16.83 24.68
CA ASN A 209 -4.98 -16.96 23.43
C ASN A 209 -4.03 -17.07 22.22
N ALA A 210 -2.93 -16.30 22.21
CA ALA A 210 -1.90 -16.38 21.18
C ALA A 210 -1.19 -17.76 21.17
N CYS A 211 -0.80 -18.27 22.34
CA CYS A 211 -0.22 -19.60 22.50
C CYS A 211 -1.17 -20.70 21.98
N ILE A 212 -2.45 -20.66 22.40
CA ILE A 212 -3.47 -21.61 21.93
C ILE A 212 -3.61 -21.56 20.40
N SER A 213 -3.57 -20.36 19.81
CA SER A 213 -3.62 -20.18 18.35
C SER A 213 -2.45 -20.84 17.64
N GLN A 214 -1.22 -20.67 18.14
CA GLN A 214 -0.04 -21.30 17.52
C GLN A 214 -0.09 -22.83 17.62
N VAL A 215 -0.48 -23.37 18.78
CA VAL A 215 -0.65 -24.82 18.97
C VAL A 215 -1.75 -25.38 18.06
N ALA A 216 -2.85 -24.63 17.85
CA ALA A 216 -3.93 -25.00 16.93
C ALA A 216 -3.45 -25.08 15.48
N ILE A 217 -2.68 -24.09 15.02
CA ILE A 217 -2.12 -24.02 13.67
C ILE A 217 -1.11 -25.16 13.46
N ALA A 218 -0.14 -25.33 14.36
CA ALA A 218 0.87 -26.38 14.30
C ALA A 218 0.23 -27.80 14.26
N LYS A 219 -0.79 -28.05 15.09
CA LYS A 219 -1.53 -29.32 15.10
C LYS A 219 -2.58 -29.46 13.99
N ARG A 220 -2.85 -28.39 13.23
CA ARG A 220 -3.94 -28.32 12.24
C ARG A 220 -5.31 -28.69 12.85
N ASP A 221 -5.53 -28.31 14.11
CA ASP A 221 -6.71 -28.67 14.90
C ASP A 221 -7.52 -27.42 15.28
N VAL A 222 -8.57 -27.18 14.49
CA VAL A 222 -9.49 -26.05 14.67
C VAL A 222 -10.29 -26.13 15.98
N SER A 223 -10.42 -27.31 16.59
CA SER A 223 -11.12 -27.46 17.87
C SER A 223 -10.38 -26.79 19.02
N LEU A 224 -9.06 -26.57 18.89
CA LEU A 224 -8.27 -25.83 19.86
C LEU A 224 -8.59 -24.32 19.81
N CYS A 225 -9.02 -23.78 18.67
CA CYS A 225 -9.49 -22.39 18.57
C CYS A 225 -10.77 -22.13 19.40
N GLU A 226 -11.55 -23.16 19.75
CA GLU A 226 -12.70 -23.03 20.65
C GLU A 226 -12.30 -22.76 22.12
N LYS A 227 -11.03 -22.97 22.47
CA LYS A 227 -10.48 -22.73 23.82
C LYS A 227 -9.98 -21.29 24.02
N ILE A 228 -9.98 -20.48 22.97
CA ILE A 228 -9.64 -19.05 23.03
C ILE A 228 -10.74 -18.31 23.79
N LEU A 229 -10.35 -17.57 24.84
CA LEU A 229 -11.28 -16.92 25.76
C LEU A 229 -11.74 -15.55 25.26
N GLY A 230 -13.03 -15.25 25.47
CA GLY A 230 -13.67 -13.97 25.14
C GLY A 230 -14.19 -13.89 23.70
N ALA A 231 -15.09 -12.93 23.44
CA ALA A 231 -15.68 -12.66 22.11
C ALA A 231 -14.70 -11.93 21.16
N SER A 232 -13.44 -12.33 21.17
CA SER A 232 -12.32 -11.57 20.61
C SER A 232 -11.95 -12.03 19.18
N PRO A 233 -11.48 -11.12 18.30
CA PRO A 233 -11.13 -11.47 16.91
C PRO A 233 -10.01 -12.52 16.80
N GLN A 234 -9.24 -12.73 17.87
CA GLN A 234 -8.24 -13.78 18.04
C GLN A 234 -8.77 -15.18 17.67
N LYS A 235 -10.03 -15.49 17.99
CA LYS A 235 -10.63 -16.78 17.58
C LYS A 235 -10.74 -16.89 16.05
N GLY A 236 -11.13 -15.80 15.38
CA GLY A 236 -11.16 -15.72 13.92
C GLY A 236 -9.77 -15.88 13.30
N TYR A 237 -8.74 -15.23 13.88
CA TYR A 237 -7.36 -15.37 13.42
C TYR A 237 -6.80 -16.79 13.62
N CYS A 238 -7.14 -17.47 14.72
CA CYS A 238 -6.80 -18.88 14.92
C CYS A 238 -7.43 -19.78 13.85
N ILE A 239 -8.74 -19.62 13.61
CA ILE A 239 -9.45 -20.41 12.58
C ILE A 239 -8.86 -20.14 11.19
N ARG A 240 -8.53 -18.88 10.89
CA ARG A 240 -7.85 -18.46 9.65
C ARG A 240 -6.52 -19.19 9.43
N GLY A 241 -5.61 -19.15 10.40
CA GLY A 241 -4.32 -19.83 10.30
C GLY A 241 -4.47 -21.35 10.15
N VAL A 242 -5.43 -21.97 10.86
CA VAL A 242 -5.72 -23.40 10.70
C VAL A 242 -6.32 -23.72 9.32
N ALA A 243 -7.16 -22.84 8.77
CA ALA A 243 -7.73 -22.99 7.43
C ALA A 243 -6.64 -22.95 6.36
N GLU A 244 -5.70 -22.00 6.46
CA GLU A 244 -4.57 -21.82 5.54
C GLU A 244 -3.69 -23.07 5.49
N VAL A 245 -3.15 -23.53 6.63
CA VAL A 245 -2.25 -24.71 6.68
C VAL A 245 -2.92 -26.04 6.33
N LYS A 246 -4.26 -26.10 6.37
CA LYS A 246 -5.07 -27.24 5.90
C LYS A 246 -5.56 -27.10 4.46
N GLN A 247 -5.45 -25.90 3.88
CA GLN A 247 -6.09 -25.50 2.62
C GLN A 247 -7.62 -25.74 2.63
N ASP A 248 -8.25 -25.62 3.80
CA ASP A 248 -9.66 -25.95 4.05
C ASP A 248 -10.51 -24.68 4.23
N ALA A 249 -11.02 -24.17 3.11
CA ALA A 249 -11.88 -22.99 3.08
C ALA A 249 -13.21 -23.17 3.84
N SER A 250 -13.66 -24.39 4.15
CA SER A 250 -14.87 -24.60 4.95
C SER A 250 -14.70 -24.12 6.40
N LEU A 251 -13.45 -24.01 6.88
CA LEU A 251 -13.17 -23.47 8.20
C LEU A 251 -13.41 -21.95 8.27
N CYS A 252 -13.19 -21.21 7.17
CA CYS A 252 -13.46 -19.77 7.12
C CYS A 252 -14.94 -19.44 7.39
N GLU A 253 -15.87 -20.32 6.99
CA GLU A 253 -17.31 -20.17 7.23
C GLU A 253 -17.68 -20.14 8.73
N LYS A 254 -16.78 -20.59 9.62
CA LYS A 254 -16.93 -20.55 11.09
C LYS A 254 -16.52 -19.19 11.70
N ILE A 255 -16.00 -18.26 10.91
CA ILE A 255 -15.54 -16.95 11.38
C ILE A 255 -16.69 -15.93 11.31
N SER A 256 -17.08 -15.40 12.47
CA SER A 256 -18.21 -14.47 12.59
C SER A 256 -17.95 -13.07 12.01
N SER A 257 -16.70 -12.59 12.06
CA SER A 257 -16.31 -11.31 11.47
C SER A 257 -16.18 -11.46 9.95
N THR A 258 -16.97 -10.69 9.18
CA THR A 258 -16.91 -10.71 7.70
C THR A 258 -15.51 -10.38 7.19
N GLU A 259 -14.84 -9.36 7.73
CA GLU A 259 -13.48 -9.00 7.32
C GLU A 259 -12.47 -10.13 7.61
N THR A 260 -12.53 -10.73 8.80
CA THR A 260 -11.61 -11.82 9.17
C THR A 260 -11.90 -13.11 8.37
N ARG A 261 -13.17 -13.35 8.01
CA ARG A 261 -13.60 -14.46 7.15
C ARG A 261 -13.14 -14.28 5.71
N ASP A 262 -13.31 -13.10 5.15
CA ASP A 262 -12.96 -12.84 3.75
C ASP A 262 -11.43 -12.85 3.58
N ASN A 263 -10.67 -12.34 4.55
CA ASN A 263 -9.22 -12.55 4.63
C ASN A 263 -8.82 -14.03 4.77
N CYS A 264 -9.60 -14.86 5.45
CA CYS A 264 -9.38 -16.32 5.50
C CYS A 264 -9.60 -16.98 4.13
N PHE A 265 -10.67 -16.61 3.42
CA PHE A 265 -10.90 -17.11 2.06
C PHE A 265 -9.79 -16.69 1.11
N LEU A 266 -9.28 -15.45 1.20
CA LEU A 266 -8.17 -14.93 0.43
C LEU A 266 -6.90 -15.78 0.59
N ASP A 267 -6.44 -16.00 1.83
CA ASP A 267 -5.22 -16.79 2.08
C ASP A 267 -5.36 -18.23 1.56
N VAL A 268 -6.47 -18.88 1.87
CA VAL A 268 -6.72 -20.26 1.41
C VAL A 268 -6.82 -20.32 -0.12
N ALA A 269 -7.42 -19.32 -0.76
CA ALA A 269 -7.48 -19.21 -2.21
C ALA A 269 -6.07 -19.07 -2.81
N GLU A 270 -5.20 -18.22 -2.26
CA GLU A 270 -3.81 -18.06 -2.73
C GLU A 270 -2.98 -19.34 -2.54
N VAL A 271 -3.00 -19.92 -1.35
CA VAL A 271 -2.17 -21.10 -1.00
C VAL A 271 -2.62 -22.34 -1.76
N LYS A 272 -3.93 -22.56 -1.90
CA LYS A 272 -4.51 -23.64 -2.72
C LYS A 272 -4.53 -23.30 -4.23
N GLN A 273 -4.24 -22.05 -4.58
CA GLN A 273 -4.35 -21.48 -5.93
C GLN A 273 -5.74 -21.68 -6.58
N ASP A 274 -6.81 -21.62 -5.79
CA ASP A 274 -8.17 -21.99 -6.20
C ASP A 274 -9.10 -20.76 -6.22
N VAL A 275 -9.26 -20.21 -7.42
CA VAL A 275 -10.09 -19.02 -7.67
C VAL A 275 -11.57 -19.21 -7.31
N SER A 276 -12.07 -20.46 -7.21
CA SER A 276 -13.45 -20.72 -6.80
C SER A 276 -13.71 -20.37 -5.33
N ILE A 277 -12.66 -20.23 -4.52
CA ILE A 277 -12.75 -19.80 -3.12
C ILE A 277 -13.03 -18.30 -3.03
N CYS A 278 -12.52 -17.48 -3.96
CA CYS A 278 -12.81 -16.05 -4.02
C CYS A 278 -14.30 -15.75 -4.24
N GLU A 279 -15.06 -16.68 -4.85
CA GLU A 279 -16.52 -16.57 -5.01
C GLU A 279 -17.29 -16.68 -3.69
N LYS A 280 -16.64 -17.05 -2.57
CA LYS A 280 -17.25 -17.11 -1.23
C LYS A 280 -17.09 -15.83 -0.41
N MET A 281 -16.28 -14.88 -0.88
CA MET A 281 -16.06 -13.60 -0.20
C MET A 281 -17.24 -12.65 -0.40
N SER A 282 -17.37 -11.64 0.45
CA SER A 282 -18.42 -10.64 0.28
C SER A 282 -18.08 -9.62 -0.80
N ASP A 283 -19.06 -9.23 -1.62
CA ASP A 283 -18.94 -8.16 -2.63
C ASP A 283 -18.92 -6.74 -2.01
N THR A 284 -18.38 -6.58 -0.80
CA THR A 284 -18.51 -5.35 0.01
C THR A 284 -17.71 -4.14 -0.51
N GLY A 285 -17.10 -4.23 -1.71
CA GLY A 285 -16.38 -3.13 -2.36
C GLY A 285 -15.14 -2.63 -1.62
N GLY A 286 -14.70 -3.34 -0.57
CA GLY A 286 -13.50 -3.02 0.18
C GLY A 286 -12.21 -3.37 -0.58
N ILE A 287 -11.08 -2.87 -0.05
CA ILE A 287 -9.73 -3.05 -0.61
C ILE A 287 -9.37 -4.55 -0.75
N TYR A 288 -9.94 -5.40 0.09
CA TYR A 288 -9.75 -6.86 0.09
C TYR A 288 -10.93 -7.63 -0.53
N GLY A 289 -11.64 -7.03 -1.49
CA GLY A 289 -12.77 -7.67 -2.17
C GLY A 289 -12.36 -8.86 -3.05
N LYS A 290 -13.38 -9.53 -3.60
CA LYS A 290 -13.26 -10.66 -4.53
C LYS A 290 -12.20 -10.47 -5.63
N ASP A 291 -12.18 -9.30 -6.28
CA ASP A 291 -11.23 -8.94 -7.34
C ASP A 291 -9.76 -8.99 -6.87
N TYR A 292 -9.49 -8.58 -5.62
CA TYR A 292 -8.16 -8.67 -5.01
C TYR A 292 -7.74 -10.13 -4.78
N CYS A 293 -8.65 -10.98 -4.30
CA CYS A 293 -8.40 -12.42 -4.15
C CYS A 293 -8.09 -13.09 -5.50
N ILE A 294 -8.87 -12.79 -6.54
CA ILE A 294 -8.65 -13.32 -7.89
C ILE A 294 -7.26 -12.90 -8.42
N ARG A 295 -6.87 -11.63 -8.22
CA ARG A 295 -5.53 -11.13 -8.54
C ARG A 295 -4.42 -11.84 -7.77
N GLY A 296 -4.62 -12.11 -6.48
CA GLY A 296 -3.70 -12.92 -5.65
C GLY A 296 -3.46 -14.31 -6.23
N VAL A 297 -4.54 -15.04 -6.52
CA VAL A 297 -4.48 -16.36 -7.16
C VAL A 297 -3.79 -16.30 -8.53
N ALA A 298 -4.11 -15.30 -9.35
CA ALA A 298 -3.51 -15.11 -10.67
C ALA A 298 -1.99 -14.89 -10.60
N ARG A 299 -1.51 -14.10 -9.62
CA ARG A 299 -0.08 -13.89 -9.35
C ARG A 299 0.62 -15.17 -8.88
N ARG A 300 0.01 -15.92 -7.95
CA ARG A 300 0.56 -17.21 -7.46
C ARG A 300 0.69 -18.26 -8.56
N LYS A 301 -0.27 -18.31 -9.50
CA LYS A 301 -0.24 -19.18 -10.69
C LYS A 301 0.58 -18.65 -11.86
N GLN A 302 0.92 -17.36 -11.87
CA GLN A 302 1.51 -16.66 -13.02
C GLN A 302 0.67 -16.81 -14.31
N ASP A 303 -0.66 -16.83 -14.13
CA ASP A 303 -1.64 -17.09 -15.18
C ASP A 303 -2.55 -15.87 -15.39
N ALA A 304 -2.22 -15.08 -16.41
CA ALA A 304 -2.97 -13.88 -16.76
C ALA A 304 -4.39 -14.15 -17.27
N SER A 305 -4.74 -15.39 -17.64
CA SER A 305 -6.13 -15.73 -18.03
C SER A 305 -7.09 -15.66 -16.84
N ILE A 306 -6.58 -15.76 -15.61
CA ILE A 306 -7.38 -15.61 -14.39
C ILE A 306 -7.82 -14.14 -14.19
N CYS A 307 -7.04 -13.17 -14.68
CA CYS A 307 -7.40 -11.75 -14.61
C CYS A 307 -8.67 -11.39 -15.41
N GLU A 308 -9.06 -12.21 -16.39
CA GLU A 308 -10.31 -12.02 -17.17
C GLU A 308 -11.59 -12.20 -16.32
N LYS A 309 -11.46 -12.63 -15.06
CA LYS A 309 -12.56 -12.73 -14.08
C LYS A 309 -12.72 -11.49 -13.21
N ILE A 310 -11.84 -10.51 -13.33
CA ILE A 310 -11.77 -9.29 -12.52
C ILE A 310 -12.50 -8.16 -13.26
N SER A 311 -13.08 -7.20 -12.52
CA SER A 311 -13.65 -5.99 -13.13
C SER A 311 -12.59 -5.18 -13.91
N ASN A 312 -13.02 -4.45 -14.94
CA ASN A 312 -12.12 -3.90 -15.98
C ASN A 312 -10.92 -3.07 -15.47
N LYS A 313 -11.07 -2.32 -14.37
CA LYS A 313 -9.96 -1.50 -13.83
C LYS A 313 -8.90 -2.35 -13.13
N ASP A 314 -9.31 -3.28 -12.27
CA ASP A 314 -8.38 -4.13 -11.52
C ASP A 314 -7.81 -5.28 -12.37
N ARG A 315 -8.53 -5.71 -13.43
CA ARG A 315 -8.05 -6.64 -14.46
C ARG A 315 -6.72 -6.20 -15.04
N ASP A 316 -6.62 -4.92 -15.41
CA ASP A 316 -5.44 -4.36 -16.07
C ASP A 316 -4.22 -4.31 -15.13
N PHE A 317 -4.44 -4.01 -13.84
CA PHE A 317 -3.39 -4.13 -12.81
C PHE A 317 -2.99 -5.59 -12.53
N CYS A 318 -3.93 -6.54 -12.56
CA CYS A 318 -3.65 -7.97 -12.46
C CYS A 318 -2.75 -8.46 -13.62
N ILE A 319 -3.05 -8.06 -14.86
CA ILE A 319 -2.24 -8.38 -16.03
C ILE A 319 -0.84 -7.77 -15.90
N LYS A 320 -0.75 -6.50 -15.48
CA LYS A 320 0.52 -5.80 -15.23
C LYS A 320 1.42 -6.53 -14.21
N ASP A 321 0.87 -6.99 -13.09
CA ASP A 321 1.65 -7.73 -12.08
C ASP A 321 2.26 -9.01 -12.67
N ILE A 322 1.48 -9.76 -13.44
CA ILE A 322 1.91 -11.04 -14.02
C ILE A 322 2.91 -10.81 -15.17
N ALA A 323 2.71 -9.76 -15.96
CA ALA A 323 3.68 -9.29 -16.96
C ALA A 323 5.04 -8.98 -16.33
N GLY A 324 5.04 -8.26 -15.19
CA GLY A 324 6.26 -7.98 -14.42
C GLY A 324 6.93 -9.24 -13.85
N ILE A 325 6.15 -10.14 -13.23
CA ILE A 325 6.67 -11.40 -12.66
C ILE A 325 7.31 -12.30 -13.74
N LYS A 326 6.67 -12.40 -14.91
CA LYS A 326 7.15 -13.24 -16.03
C LYS A 326 8.15 -12.53 -16.95
N LYS A 327 8.35 -11.23 -16.77
CA LYS A 327 9.02 -10.31 -17.72
C LYS A 327 8.48 -10.41 -19.15
N ASP A 328 7.18 -10.70 -19.29
CA ASP A 328 6.52 -10.96 -20.57
C ASP A 328 5.80 -9.71 -21.09
N ILE A 329 6.45 -9.00 -22.00
CA ILE A 329 5.92 -7.75 -22.57
C ILE A 329 4.65 -7.96 -23.41
N SER A 330 4.41 -9.17 -23.93
CA SER A 330 3.20 -9.46 -24.70
C SER A 330 1.93 -9.42 -23.84
N LEU A 331 2.07 -9.51 -22.52
CA LEU A 331 0.96 -9.31 -21.58
C LEU A 331 0.61 -7.83 -21.41
N CYS A 332 1.56 -6.89 -21.52
CA CYS A 332 1.25 -5.46 -21.48
C CYS A 332 0.37 -5.03 -22.67
N GLU A 333 0.43 -5.73 -23.80
CA GLU A 333 -0.46 -5.47 -24.96
C GLU A 333 -1.94 -5.83 -24.71
N LYS A 334 -2.24 -6.57 -23.63
CA LYS A 334 -3.62 -6.97 -23.23
C LYS A 334 -4.29 -5.99 -22.26
N ILE A 335 -3.55 -4.97 -21.85
CA ILE A 335 -3.99 -3.91 -20.94
C ILE A 335 -4.72 -2.84 -21.76
N SER A 336 -5.91 -2.45 -21.31
CA SER A 336 -6.80 -1.52 -22.01
C SER A 336 -6.53 -0.07 -21.64
N ASP A 337 -6.22 0.20 -20.36
CA ASP A 337 -5.82 1.52 -19.88
C ASP A 337 -4.38 1.84 -20.32
N SER A 338 -4.19 2.94 -21.06
CA SER A 338 -2.88 3.31 -21.60
C SER A 338 -1.86 3.66 -20.50
N GLY A 339 -2.29 4.27 -19.40
CA GLY A 339 -1.40 4.60 -18.28
C GLY A 339 -0.92 3.35 -17.53
N VAL A 340 -1.81 2.37 -17.32
CA VAL A 340 -1.44 1.07 -16.75
C VAL A 340 -0.55 0.29 -17.72
N LYS A 341 -0.80 0.37 -19.03
CA LYS A 341 0.01 -0.26 -20.08
C LYS A 341 1.42 0.31 -20.14
N ASP A 342 1.57 1.63 -20.22
CA ASP A 342 2.88 2.29 -20.28
C ASP A 342 3.66 2.05 -18.97
N GLY A 343 2.97 2.01 -17.83
CA GLY A 343 3.56 1.58 -16.56
C GLY A 343 3.92 0.09 -16.49
N CYS A 344 3.27 -0.78 -17.26
CA CYS A 344 3.64 -2.21 -17.41
C CYS A 344 4.92 -2.34 -18.24
N ILE A 345 5.00 -1.61 -19.36
CA ILE A 345 6.17 -1.54 -20.23
C ILE A 345 7.38 -1.00 -19.46
N GLY A 346 7.21 0.06 -18.66
CA GLY A 346 8.27 0.63 -17.83
C GLY A 346 8.86 -0.34 -16.80
N LEU A 347 8.02 -1.18 -16.17
CA LEU A 347 8.49 -2.22 -15.25
C LEU A 347 9.35 -3.28 -15.97
N ILE A 348 8.96 -3.70 -17.17
CA ILE A 348 9.70 -4.71 -17.94
C ILE A 348 11.00 -4.12 -18.54
N ALA A 349 10.93 -2.90 -19.06
CA ALA A 349 12.09 -2.13 -19.50
C ALA A 349 13.13 -1.97 -18.38
N SER A 350 12.66 -1.63 -17.17
CA SER A 350 13.49 -1.57 -15.96
C SER A 350 14.11 -2.93 -15.63
N ALA A 351 13.29 -3.98 -15.53
CA ALA A 351 13.72 -5.32 -15.16
C ALA A 351 14.67 -5.98 -16.18
N ASN A 352 14.78 -5.45 -17.40
CA ASN A 352 15.72 -5.86 -18.45
C ASN A 352 16.87 -4.86 -18.64
N GLN A 353 16.87 -3.73 -17.92
CA GLN A 353 17.80 -2.59 -18.07
C GLN A 353 17.84 -2.00 -19.49
N ASP A 354 16.74 -2.13 -20.24
CA ASP A 354 16.65 -1.74 -21.64
C ASP A 354 15.61 -0.63 -21.83
N VAL A 355 16.11 0.60 -21.96
CA VAL A 355 15.28 1.79 -22.19
C VAL A 355 14.70 1.84 -23.62
N SER A 356 15.25 1.09 -24.60
CA SER A 356 14.71 1.11 -25.97
C SER A 356 13.31 0.52 -26.04
N ILE A 357 12.97 -0.39 -25.12
CA ILE A 357 11.60 -0.89 -24.92
C ILE A 357 10.59 0.25 -24.70
N CYS A 358 10.97 1.30 -23.96
CA CYS A 358 10.12 2.49 -23.79
C CYS A 358 9.99 3.32 -25.08
N GLU A 359 10.96 3.26 -25.98
CA GLU A 359 10.93 3.98 -27.25
C GLU A 359 10.08 3.26 -28.32
N GLU A 360 9.98 1.94 -28.23
CA GLU A 360 9.30 1.08 -29.21
C GLU A 360 7.84 0.73 -28.86
N LYS A 361 7.46 0.71 -27.57
CA LYS A 361 6.21 0.04 -27.13
C LYS A 361 5.17 0.94 -26.47
N THR A 362 5.53 2.11 -25.98
CA THR A 362 4.58 2.99 -25.28
C THR A 362 3.58 3.66 -26.21
N SER A 363 2.42 4.01 -25.65
CA SER A 363 1.28 4.51 -26.42
C SER A 363 1.48 5.91 -27.03
N ASP A 364 2.09 6.84 -26.29
CA ASP A 364 2.36 8.21 -26.72
C ASP A 364 3.66 8.79 -26.10
N ALA A 365 3.95 10.05 -26.39
CA ALA A 365 5.16 10.74 -25.91
C ALA A 365 5.21 10.91 -24.37
N ARG A 366 4.05 11.08 -23.70
CA ARG A 366 3.96 11.16 -22.24
C ARG A 366 4.11 9.77 -21.64
N GLY A 367 3.50 8.76 -22.23
CA GLY A 367 3.69 7.34 -21.89
C GLY A 367 5.17 6.93 -21.96
N LYS A 368 5.86 7.31 -23.04
CA LYS A 368 7.31 7.16 -23.22
C LYS A 368 8.09 7.82 -22.10
N ASP A 369 7.84 9.09 -21.81
CA ASP A 369 8.56 9.85 -20.77
C ASP A 369 8.34 9.27 -19.36
N MET A 370 7.12 8.80 -19.05
CA MET A 370 6.81 8.09 -17.80
C MET A 370 7.52 6.73 -17.72
N CYS A 371 7.55 5.96 -18.82
CA CYS A 371 8.28 4.70 -18.92
C CYS A 371 9.79 4.91 -18.66
N ILE A 372 10.42 5.88 -19.35
CA ILE A 372 11.83 6.25 -19.17
C ILE A 372 12.10 6.67 -17.71
N THR A 373 11.18 7.40 -17.09
CA THR A 373 11.28 7.81 -15.67
C THR A 373 11.30 6.61 -14.72
N ILE A 374 10.46 5.59 -14.95
CA ILE A 374 10.49 4.33 -14.18
C ILE A 374 11.83 3.61 -14.36
N VAL A 375 12.33 3.49 -15.60
CA VAL A 375 13.63 2.83 -15.88
C VAL A 375 14.79 3.55 -15.20
N ALA A 376 14.80 4.89 -15.21
CA ALA A 376 15.84 5.70 -14.57
C ALA A 376 15.86 5.53 -13.05
N LYS A 377 14.69 5.58 -12.42
CA LYS A 377 14.48 5.45 -10.97
C LYS A 377 14.95 4.10 -10.45
N GLU A 378 14.41 3.01 -10.99
CA GLU A 378 14.67 1.65 -10.50
C GLU A 378 16.13 1.21 -10.74
N ASN A 379 16.78 1.74 -11.78
CA ASN A 379 18.21 1.53 -12.05
C ASN A 379 19.14 2.58 -11.42
N GLN A 380 18.60 3.54 -10.65
CA GLN A 380 19.35 4.66 -10.05
C GLN A 380 20.30 5.36 -11.04
N ASN A 381 19.84 5.58 -12.28
CA ASN A 381 20.66 6.07 -13.38
C ASN A 381 20.08 7.36 -13.96
N VAL A 382 20.56 8.49 -13.43
CA VAL A 382 20.17 9.85 -13.83
C VAL A 382 20.41 10.13 -15.32
N SER A 383 21.38 9.49 -15.98
CA SER A 383 21.64 9.74 -17.42
C SER A 383 20.49 9.26 -18.31
N ILE A 384 19.67 8.31 -17.85
CA ILE A 384 18.45 7.87 -18.56
C ILE A 384 17.43 9.01 -18.64
N CYS A 385 17.38 9.90 -17.65
CA CYS A 385 16.50 11.08 -17.65
C CYS A 385 16.84 12.09 -18.74
N GLU A 386 18.00 12.01 -19.40
CA GLU A 386 18.31 12.88 -20.55
C GLU A 386 17.34 12.66 -21.70
N LYS A 387 16.81 11.44 -21.86
CA LYS A 387 15.85 11.04 -22.89
C LYS A 387 14.41 11.50 -22.65
N VAL A 388 14.09 12.01 -21.46
CA VAL A 388 12.75 12.53 -21.13
C VAL A 388 12.54 13.87 -21.84
N SER A 389 11.43 13.99 -22.57
CA SER A 389 11.12 15.15 -23.42
C SER A 389 10.41 16.26 -22.65
N ASP A 390 9.43 15.90 -21.82
CA ASP A 390 8.74 16.83 -20.93
C ASP A 390 9.67 17.36 -19.84
N THR A 391 9.73 18.69 -19.70
CA THR A 391 10.69 19.36 -18.82
C THR A 391 10.37 19.20 -17.33
N GLU A 392 9.10 18.99 -16.96
CA GLU A 392 8.72 18.76 -15.56
C GLU A 392 8.88 17.29 -15.17
N LEU A 393 8.51 16.34 -16.04
CA LEU A 393 8.81 14.92 -15.85
C LEU A 393 10.31 14.68 -15.78
N LYS A 394 11.13 15.38 -16.59
CA LYS A 394 12.59 15.29 -16.52
C LYS A 394 13.14 15.71 -15.15
N LYS A 395 12.60 16.78 -14.53
CA LYS A 395 12.96 17.20 -13.17
C LYS A 395 12.52 16.20 -12.10
N ILE A 396 11.40 15.50 -12.31
CA ILE A 396 10.93 14.43 -11.41
C ILE A 396 11.86 13.22 -11.55
N CYS A 397 12.14 12.78 -12.78
CA CYS A 397 13.07 11.70 -13.10
C CYS A 397 14.44 11.89 -12.45
N VAL A 398 15.07 13.06 -12.64
CA VAL A 398 16.38 13.37 -12.03
C VAL A 398 16.31 13.33 -10.51
N ARG A 399 15.19 13.72 -9.89
CA ARG A 399 15.01 13.66 -8.43
C ARG A 399 14.81 12.24 -7.91
N GLU A 400 14.14 11.37 -8.66
CA GLU A 400 13.80 10.01 -8.24
C GLU A 400 14.88 8.97 -8.61
N ALA A 401 15.81 9.30 -9.51
CA ALA A 401 16.95 8.47 -9.88
C ALA A 401 18.24 8.76 -9.07
N LEU A 402 18.16 9.63 -8.06
CA LEU A 402 19.20 9.96 -7.07
C LEU A 402 18.92 9.25 -5.72
#